data_AF-A0A495J5U5-F1
#
_entry.id   AF-A0A495J5U5-F1
#
_cell.length_a   1.000
_cell.length_b   1.000
_cell.length_c   1.000
_cell.angle_alpha   90.00
_cell.angle_beta   90.00
_cell.angle_gamma   90.00
#
_symmetry.space_group_name_H-M   'P 1'
#
loop_
_entity.id
_entity.type
_entity.pdbx_description
1 polymer ?
#
loop_
_entity_poly.entity_id
_entity_poly.type
_entity_poly.pdbx_seq_one_letter_code
_entity_poly.pdbx_strand_id
1 'polypeptide(L)'
;MGRKQDIITLITEQLAKIKGNKYAYIGPDTVLDENLISMNFSVTVRHAKSVVTVRSFIDEPIRLKAQYDMRSDFYDQVNLQQLIDRDLLEVSAYVNQHI
;
A
#
# COMPACT_ATOMS: atom_id res chain seq x y z
N MET A 1 21.84 -1.59 2.97
CA MET A 1 20.55 -2.17 2.53
C MET A 1 20.25 -1.60 1.15
N GLY A 2 19.50 -2.31 0.30
CA GLY A 2 19.17 -1.83 -1.05
C GLY A 2 18.02 -0.82 -1.00
N ARG A 3 18.07 0.24 -1.83
CA ARG A 3 17.08 1.32 -1.91
C ARG A 3 15.62 0.83 -1.87
N LYS A 4 15.32 -0.28 -2.55
CA LYS A 4 14.01 -0.95 -2.55
C LYS A 4 13.54 -1.35 -1.15
N GLN A 5 14.42 -1.96 -0.36
CA GLN A 5 14.13 -2.40 1.01
C GLN A 5 13.87 -1.22 1.94
N ASP A 6 14.62 -0.14 1.78
CA ASP A 6 14.45 1.08 2.57
C ASP A 6 13.09 1.71 2.27
N ILE A 7 12.70 1.81 0.99
CA ILE A 7 11.39 2.30 0.56
C ILE A 7 10.26 1.42 1.13
N ILE A 8 10.35 0.09 1.01
CA ILE A 8 9.37 -0.86 1.54
C ILE A 8 9.19 -0.68 3.06
N THR A 9 10.30 -0.54 3.77
CA THR A 9 10.31 -0.34 5.23
C THR A 9 9.58 0.95 5.57
N LEU A 10 9.90 2.05 4.87
CA LEU A 10 9.26 3.34 5.08
C LEU A 10 7.76 3.29 4.82
N ILE A 11 7.32 2.67 3.71
CA ILE A 11 5.91 2.53 3.37
C ILE A 11 5.17 1.73 4.45
N THR A 12 5.75 0.60 4.88
CA THR A 12 5.14 -0.29 5.88
C THR A 12 4.97 0.41 7.22
N GLU A 13 5.98 1.14 7.68
CA GLU A 13 5.94 1.88 8.93
C GLU A 13 4.92 3.02 8.90
N GLN A 14 4.80 3.73 7.79
CA GLN A 14 3.85 4.85 7.68
C GLN A 14 2.41 4.35 7.59
N LEU A 15 2.15 3.29 6.81
CA LEU A 15 0.82 2.68 6.77
C LEU A 15 0.38 2.13 8.14
N ALA A 16 1.30 1.61 8.94
CA ALA A 16 1.01 1.16 10.30
C ALA A 16 0.62 2.32 11.26
N LYS A 17 1.00 3.56 10.94
CA LYS A 17 0.71 4.77 11.75
C LYS A 17 -0.59 5.47 11.35
N ILE A 18 -1.20 5.12 10.22
CA ILE A 18 -2.45 5.71 9.76
C ILE A 18 -3.54 5.55 10.84
N LYS A 19 -4.24 6.64 11.13
CA LYS A 19 -5.36 6.64 12.06
C LYS A 19 -6.66 6.38 11.30
N GLY A 20 -7.49 5.47 11.83
CA GLY A 20 -8.82 5.15 11.29
C GLY A 20 -8.84 3.85 10.49
N ASN A 21 -7.87 3.64 9.61
CA ASN A 21 -7.69 2.40 8.86
C ASN A 21 -6.53 1.60 9.47
N LYS A 22 -6.65 0.27 9.50
CA LYS A 22 -5.58 -0.60 10.01
C LYS A 22 -4.94 -1.36 8.86
N TYR A 23 -3.64 -1.16 8.69
CA TYR A 23 -2.82 -1.87 7.71
C TYR A 23 -1.90 -2.85 8.45
N ALA A 24 -1.96 -4.12 8.07
CA ALA A 24 -1.04 -5.14 8.55
C ALA A 24 -0.29 -5.75 7.36
N TYR A 25 1.03 -5.60 7.33
CA TYR A 25 1.87 -6.14 6.27
C TYR A 25 1.91 -7.67 6.34
N ILE A 26 1.62 -8.33 5.21
CA ILE A 26 1.59 -9.79 5.09
C ILE A 26 2.88 -10.31 4.43
N GLY A 27 3.50 -9.49 3.59
CA GLY A 27 4.71 -9.87 2.86
C GLY A 27 4.76 -9.27 1.46
N PRO A 28 5.85 -9.51 0.73
CA PRO A 28 5.96 -9.11 -0.66
C PRO A 28 4.99 -9.93 -1.51
N ASP A 29 4.45 -9.30 -2.55
CA ASP A 29 3.79 -10.01 -3.63
C ASP A 29 4.83 -10.46 -4.65
N THR A 30 4.67 -11.63 -5.24
CA THR A 30 5.72 -12.23 -6.08
C THR A 30 5.70 -11.54 -7.44
N VAL A 31 6.68 -10.66 -7.69
CA VAL A 31 6.81 -9.95 -8.97
C VAL A 31 8.21 -10.17 -9.53
N LEU A 32 8.28 -10.44 -10.83
CA LEU A 32 9.52 -10.65 -11.58
C LEU A 32 10.25 -9.34 -11.94
N ASP A 33 9.64 -8.17 -11.69
CA ASP A 33 10.19 -6.86 -12.02
C ASP A 33 10.94 -6.27 -10.81
N GLU A 34 12.24 -6.02 -10.98
CA GLU A 34 13.10 -5.47 -9.93
C GLU A 34 12.71 -4.03 -9.56
N ASN A 35 12.17 -3.27 -10.51
CA ASN A 35 11.80 -1.86 -10.35
C ASN A 35 10.37 -1.68 -9.85
N LEU A 36 9.61 -2.78 -9.70
CA LEU A 36 8.30 -2.78 -9.06
C LEU A 36 8.41 -3.16 -7.58
N ILE A 37 7.78 -2.35 -6.74
CA ILE A 37 7.41 -2.71 -5.38
C ILE A 37 5.98 -3.26 -5.42
N SER A 38 5.79 -4.46 -4.89
CA SER A 38 4.46 -5.05 -4.70
C SER A 38 4.40 -5.71 -3.33
N MET A 39 3.43 -5.30 -2.53
CA MET A 39 3.32 -5.65 -1.12
C MET A 39 1.88 -5.98 -0.78
N ASN A 40 1.66 -7.06 -0.04
CA ASN A 40 0.33 -7.45 0.40
C ASN A 40 0.06 -6.94 1.81
N PHE A 41 -1.10 -6.31 2.00
CA PHE A 41 -1.58 -5.82 3.28
C PHE A 41 -2.96 -6.39 3.59
N SER A 42 -3.16 -6.84 4.84
CA SER A 42 -4.49 -7.00 5.40
C SER A 42 -4.96 -5.63 5.86
N VAL A 43 -5.97 -5.09 5.19
CA VAL A 43 -6.53 -3.78 5.48
C VAL A 43 -7.89 -3.93 6.14
N THR A 44 -8.09 -3.27 7.28
CA THR A 44 -9.41 -3.12 7.89
C THR A 44 -9.83 -1.66 7.82
N VAL A 45 -10.97 -1.42 7.15
CA VAL A 45 -11.61 -0.10 7.02
C VAL A 45 -13.01 -0.22 7.57
N ARG A 46 -13.32 0.53 8.64
CA ARG A 46 -14.60 0.47 9.36
C ARG A 46 -14.93 -0.97 9.83
N HIS A 47 -15.82 -1.66 9.11
CA HIS A 47 -16.27 -3.03 9.41
C HIS A 47 -15.80 -4.06 8.38
N ALA A 48 -15.17 -3.64 7.29
CA ALA A 48 -14.72 -4.52 6.22
C ALA A 48 -13.22 -4.80 6.36
N LYS A 49 -12.83 -6.05 6.12
CA LYS A 49 -11.44 -6.49 6.18
C LYS A 49 -11.12 -7.25 4.91
N SER A 50 -10.10 -6.83 4.19
CA SER A 50 -9.67 -7.54 3.00
C SER A 50 -8.17 -7.44 2.78
N VAL A 51 -7.64 -8.33 1.94
CA VAL A 51 -6.27 -8.27 1.49
C VAL A 51 -6.21 -7.37 0.26
N VAL A 52 -5.28 -6.42 0.29
CA VAL A 52 -5.02 -5.48 -0.80
C VAL A 52 -3.55 -5.57 -1.17
N THR A 53 -3.28 -5.64 -2.45
CA THR A 53 -1.90 -5.55 -2.97
C THR A 53 -1.60 -4.08 -3.27
N VAL A 54 -0.59 -3.52 -2.63
CA VAL A 54 -0.12 -2.15 -2.85
C VAL A 54 1.11 -2.19 -3.75
N ARG A 55 1.08 -1.40 -4.83
CA ARG A 55 2.13 -1.36 -5.86
C ARG A 55 2.66 0.04 -6.10
N SER A 56 3.94 0.14 -6.45
CA SER A 56 4.59 1.36 -6.95
C SER A 56 5.83 1.00 -7.77
N PHE A 57 6.21 1.87 -8.70
CA PHE A 57 7.52 1.82 -9.35
C PHE A 57 8.56 2.57 -8.50
N ILE A 58 9.83 2.14 -8.58
CA ILE A 58 10.97 2.71 -7.83
C ILE A 58 11.67 3.84 -8.61
N ASP A 59 11.59 3.81 -9.95
CA ASP A 59 12.32 4.73 -10.83
C ASP A 59 11.61 6.08 -11.04
N GLU A 60 10.38 6.19 -10.55
CA GLU A 60 9.60 7.42 -10.53
C GLU A 60 9.39 7.87 -9.07
N PRO A 61 8.91 9.11 -8.83
CA PRO A 61 8.34 9.43 -7.54
C PRO A 61 7.36 8.34 -7.13
N ILE A 62 7.52 7.83 -5.91
CA ILE A 62 6.70 6.75 -5.36
C ILE A 62 5.23 7.13 -5.46
N ARG A 63 4.45 6.28 -6.11
CA ARG A 63 3.00 6.43 -6.33
C ARG A 63 2.35 5.11 -5.97
N LEU A 64 1.95 5.00 -4.70
CA LEU A 64 1.29 3.82 -4.19
C LEU A 64 -0.12 3.72 -4.77
N LYS A 65 -0.45 2.54 -5.29
CA LYS A 65 -1.80 2.19 -5.72
C LYS A 65 -2.21 0.85 -5.15
N ALA A 66 -3.45 0.78 -4.69
CA ALA A 66 -4.08 -0.47 -4.30
C ALA A 66 -4.60 -1.21 -5.54
N GLN A 67 -4.40 -2.52 -5.56
CA GLN A 67 -5.11 -3.44 -6.43
C GLN A 67 -6.13 -4.21 -5.59
N TYR A 68 -7.38 -4.15 -6.02
CA TYR A 68 -8.51 -4.83 -5.38
C TYR A 68 -8.82 -6.11 -6.16
N ASP A 69 -8.76 -7.26 -5.49
CA ASP A 69 -9.25 -8.52 -6.04
C ASP A 69 -10.78 -8.46 -6.14
N MET A 70 -11.38 -9.08 -7.15
CA MET A 70 -12.85 -9.24 -7.27
C MET A 70 -13.47 -9.96 -6.07
N ARG A 71 -12.67 -10.75 -5.35
CA ARG A 71 -13.07 -11.44 -4.11
C ARG A 71 -12.92 -10.56 -2.87
N SER A 72 -12.40 -9.35 -3.01
CA SER A 72 -12.25 -8.40 -1.93
C SER A 72 -13.60 -7.76 -1.57
N ASP A 73 -13.88 -7.64 -0.27
CA ASP A 73 -15.00 -6.82 0.23
C ASP A 73 -14.93 -5.35 -0.23
N PHE A 74 -13.78 -4.92 -0.75
CA PHE A 74 -13.57 -3.57 -1.26
C PHE A 74 -13.86 -3.42 -2.76
N TYR A 75 -14.02 -4.51 -3.54
CA TYR A 75 -14.04 -4.46 -5.01
C TYR A 75 -15.11 -3.52 -5.59
N ASP A 76 -16.32 -3.53 -5.04
CA ASP A 76 -17.42 -2.64 -5.45
C ASP A 76 -17.74 -1.54 -4.42
N GLN A 77 -16.87 -1.34 -3.43
CA GLN A 77 -17.06 -0.34 -2.39
C GLN A 77 -16.20 0.90 -2.62
N VAL A 78 -16.62 1.74 -3.58
CA VAL A 78 -15.92 2.98 -3.97
C VAL A 78 -15.53 3.85 -2.77
N ASN A 79 -16.41 3.96 -1.77
CA ASN A 79 -16.14 4.74 -0.56
C ASN A 79 -14.97 4.18 0.27
N LEU A 80 -14.79 2.86 0.31
CA LEU A 80 -13.68 2.24 1.04
C LEU A 80 -12.40 2.32 0.22
N GLN A 81 -12.50 2.16 -1.11
CA GLN A 81 -11.36 2.35 -2.02
C GLN A 81 -10.80 3.77 -1.90
N GLN A 82 -11.65 4.80 -1.93
CA GLN A 82 -11.23 6.20 -1.78
C GLN A 82 -10.53 6.49 -0.46
N LEU A 83 -10.94 5.84 0.64
CA LEU A 83 -10.26 5.98 1.93
C LEU A 83 -8.85 5.38 1.88
N ILE A 84 -8.71 4.20 1.27
CA ILE A 84 -7.41 3.54 1.09
C ILE A 84 -6.53 4.38 0.16
N ASP A 85 -7.05 4.84 -0.97
CA ASP A 85 -6.33 5.68 -1.93
C ASP A 85 -5.83 6.99 -1.30
N ARG A 86 -6.62 7.59 -0.40
CA ARG A 86 -6.21 8.79 0.34
C ARG A 86 -5.01 8.51 1.24
N ASP A 87 -5.05 7.40 1.99
CA ASP A 87 -3.94 7.00 2.86
C ASP A 87 -2.69 6.69 2.03
N LEU A 88 -2.85 5.98 0.91
CA LEU A 88 -1.74 5.67 0.00
C LEU A 88 -1.13 6.92 -0.62
N LEU A 89 -1.93 7.94 -0.93
CA LEU A 89 -1.45 9.23 -1.42
C LEU A 89 -0.64 9.97 -0.35
N GLU A 90 -1.13 10.00 0.89
CA GLU A 90 -0.42 10.61 2.03
C GLU A 90 0.93 9.93 2.27
N VAL A 91 0.94 8.59 2.29
CA VAL A 91 2.18 7.82 2.46
C VAL A 91 3.12 8.01 1.27
N SER A 92 2.61 8.05 0.04
CA SER A 92 3.43 8.33 -1.15
C SER A 92 4.12 9.68 -1.06
N ALA A 93 3.41 10.72 -0.63
CA ALA A 93 3.97 12.06 -0.44
C ALA A 93 5.05 12.07 0.66
N TYR A 94 4.80 11.39 1.78
CA TYR A 94 5.79 11.24 2.85
C TYR A 94 7.05 10.53 2.35
N VAL A 95 6.90 9.38 1.69
CA VAL A 95 8.02 8.57 1.21
C VAL A 95 8.89 9.39 0.26
N ASN A 96 8.31 10.08 -0.71
CA ASN A 96 9.05 10.92 -1.64
C ASN A 96 9.84 12.07 -1.00
N GLN A 97 9.47 12.52 0.20
CA GLN A 97 10.21 13.55 0.94
C GLN A 97 11.38 12.99 1.76
N HIS A 98 11.45 11.66 1.93
CA HIS A 98 12.37 10.98 2.85
C HIS A 98 13.23 9.93 2.14
N ILE A 99 13.26 9.90 0.80
CA ILE A 99 14.08 9.02 -0.03
C ILE A 99 15.03 9.80 -0.93
#